data_AF-A0A358D5C3-F1
#
_entry.id   AF-A0A358D5C3-F1
#
_cell.length_a   1.000
_cell.length_b   1.000
_cell.length_c   1.000
_cell.angle_alpha   90.00
_cell.angle_beta   90.00
_cell.angle_gamma   90.00
#
_symmetry.space_group_name_H-M   'P 1'
#
loop_
_entity.id
_entity.type
_entity.pdbx_description
1 polymer ?
#
loop_
_entity_poly.entity_id
_entity_poly.type
_entity_poly.pdbx_seq_one_letter_code
_entity_poly.pdbx_strand_id
1 'polypeptide(L)'
;MGLEPERRRQLHAMKLRSLVGEHLTVSIEDVAGTDEGATANLSDGSVAVLAEERAHRGLGNALAMSVRAPSDAIYLFAAQEGAVLARRAALFTGAIEVFDVREDSVSRAVPAPPLPPVNAVSAPQLVEVLQQAGLEVVHEHGVTVGEVAGLEVARIVSDEVGTRIEVGVGAHDREAFALLHGAIPTPQAIEQVASVVRAHRLPGAEPHPLNRLGAERWLRAHLIAQPEKIGLSELVAVAPPIQRTNLKEAVPAVAMGRSSSGEVVVACAVGIDLDLVPFAADARLLHNQDADLMVVVSERDEHQILKDLAQRLADSAKVVAVPDGWREWTRLSSVP
;
A
#
# COMPACT_ATOMS: atom_id res chain seq x y z
N MET A 1 -24.57 16.10 9.34
CA MET A 1 -23.77 17.08 10.10
C MET A 1 -22.77 16.26 10.89
N GLY A 2 -21.49 16.29 10.52
CA GLY A 2 -20.48 15.42 11.15
C GLY A 2 -20.27 15.80 12.61
N LEU A 3 -19.97 14.81 13.47
CA LEU A 3 -19.51 15.06 14.83
C LEU A 3 -18.26 15.94 14.78
N GLU A 4 -18.23 16.96 15.63
CA GLU A 4 -17.07 17.82 15.83
C GLU A 4 -15.83 16.97 16.18
N PRO A 5 -14.65 17.20 15.58
CA PRO A 5 -13.50 16.29 15.70
C PRO A 5 -13.12 15.95 17.15
N GLU A 6 -13.19 16.94 18.04
CA GLU A 6 -12.89 16.74 19.46
C GLU A 6 -13.87 15.79 20.14
N ARG A 7 -15.16 15.94 19.84
CA ARG A 7 -16.19 15.03 20.35
C ARG A 7 -15.99 13.60 19.84
N ARG A 8 -15.56 13.43 18.59
CA ARG A 8 -15.26 12.12 18.02
C ARG A 8 -14.10 11.44 18.76
N ARG A 9 -12.99 12.16 18.97
CA ARG A 9 -11.85 11.65 19.75
C ARG A 9 -12.26 11.22 21.15
N GLN A 10 -13.08 12.03 21.84
CA GLN A 10 -13.60 11.68 23.16
C GLN A 10 -14.43 10.39 23.13
N LEU A 11 -15.29 10.21 22.12
CA LEU A 11 -16.07 8.99 21.96
C LEU A 11 -15.19 7.77 21.69
N HIS A 12 -14.16 7.89 20.84
CA HIS A 12 -13.22 6.78 20.61
C HIS A 12 -12.47 6.40 21.90
N ALA A 13 -12.00 7.38 22.67
CA ALA A 13 -11.34 7.12 23.96
C ALA A 13 -12.29 6.42 24.94
N MET A 14 -13.56 6.85 25.02
CA MET A 14 -14.58 6.19 25.84
C MET A 14 -14.86 4.76 25.39
N LYS A 15 -14.96 4.52 24.08
CA LYS A 15 -15.17 3.19 23.50
C LYS A 15 -14.01 2.26 23.85
N LEU A 16 -12.76 2.71 23.69
CA LEU A 16 -11.59 1.91 24.07
C LEU A 16 -11.55 1.60 25.58
N ARG A 17 -11.95 2.56 26.43
CA ARG A 17 -12.07 2.31 27.88
C ARG A 17 -13.08 1.19 28.19
N SER A 18 -14.24 1.20 27.54
CA SER A 18 -15.25 0.13 27.71
C SER A 18 -14.69 -1.22 27.28
N LEU A 19 -14.12 -1.28 26.07
CA LEU A 19 -13.59 -2.52 25.49
C LEU A 19 -12.49 -3.14 26.36
N VAL A 20 -11.54 -2.33 26.85
CA VAL A 20 -10.49 -2.82 27.75
C VAL A 20 -11.08 -3.30 29.07
N GLY A 21 -12.00 -2.55 29.68
CA GLY A 21 -12.61 -2.92 30.96
C GLY A 21 -13.49 -4.18 30.91
N GLU A 22 -14.10 -4.46 29.76
CA GLU A 22 -14.97 -5.63 29.56
C GLU A 22 -14.19 -6.88 29.14
N HIS A 23 -13.13 -6.73 28.34
CA HIS A 23 -12.47 -7.87 27.68
C HIS A 23 -11.07 -8.18 28.16
N LEU A 24 -10.42 -7.25 28.87
CA LEU A 24 -9.08 -7.46 29.40
C LEU A 24 -9.10 -7.44 30.94
N THR A 25 -8.13 -8.14 31.54
CA THR A 25 -7.96 -8.16 33.00
C THR A 25 -7.05 -7.04 33.51
N VAL A 26 -6.54 -6.20 32.61
CA VAL A 26 -5.62 -5.10 32.88
C VAL A 26 -6.34 -3.76 32.83
N SER A 27 -5.82 -2.79 33.58
CA SER A 27 -6.41 -1.44 33.66
C SER A 27 -5.70 -0.46 32.72
N ILE A 28 -6.41 0.58 32.27
CA ILE A 28 -5.84 1.68 31.49
C ILE A 28 -5.15 2.67 32.42
N GLU A 29 -3.89 3.01 32.13
CA GLU A 29 -3.18 4.12 32.78
C GLU A 29 -3.44 5.44 32.06
N ASP A 30 -3.28 5.45 30.74
CA ASP A 30 -3.51 6.61 29.88
C ASP A 30 -4.21 6.19 28.60
N VAL A 31 -5.08 7.06 28.08
CA VAL A 31 -5.79 6.84 26.82
C VAL A 31 -6.05 8.14 26.10
N ALA A 32 -5.78 8.13 24.80
CA ALA A 32 -6.00 9.24 23.90
C ALA A 32 -6.90 8.82 22.74
N GLY A 33 -7.90 9.64 22.46
CA GLY A 33 -8.68 9.54 21.23
C GLY A 33 -7.91 10.13 20.06
N THR A 34 -8.04 9.51 18.89
CA THR A 34 -7.48 9.98 17.62
C THR A 34 -8.61 10.12 16.60
N ASP A 35 -8.32 10.76 15.47
CA ASP A 35 -9.30 10.91 14.41
C ASP A 35 -9.66 9.58 13.75
N GLU A 36 -8.82 8.54 13.90
CA GLU A 36 -9.02 7.20 13.31
C GLU A 36 -9.43 6.13 14.33
N GLY A 37 -9.44 6.45 15.62
CA GLY A 37 -9.76 5.52 16.70
C GLY A 37 -9.25 6.01 18.05
N ALA A 38 -8.62 5.15 18.85
CA ALA A 38 -8.03 5.52 20.13
C ALA A 38 -6.86 4.61 20.50
N THR A 39 -6.04 5.06 21.44
CA THR A 39 -4.89 4.31 21.91
C THR A 39 -4.72 4.43 23.42
N ALA A 40 -4.22 3.40 24.08
CA ALA A 40 -4.06 3.34 25.51
C ALA A 40 -2.79 2.60 25.94
N ASN A 41 -2.15 3.10 27.01
CA ASN A 41 -1.15 2.37 27.77
C ASN A 41 -1.83 1.64 28.93
N LEU A 42 -1.48 0.38 29.14
CA LEU A 42 -2.09 -0.48 30.15
C LEU A 42 -1.14 -0.66 31.35
N SER A 43 -1.70 -1.01 32.50
CA SER A 43 -0.99 -1.12 33.78
C SER A 43 0.07 -2.22 33.84
N ASP A 44 0.07 -3.15 32.89
CA ASP A 44 1.09 -4.18 32.71
C ASP A 44 2.20 -3.77 31.73
N GLY A 45 2.16 -2.53 31.23
CA GLY A 45 3.10 -2.00 30.25
C GLY A 45 2.79 -2.37 28.80
N SER A 46 1.69 -3.07 28.53
CA SER A 46 1.21 -3.34 27.16
C SER A 46 0.40 -2.17 26.60
N VAL A 47 0.01 -2.26 25.32
CA VAL A 47 -0.80 -1.23 24.66
C VAL A 47 -2.11 -1.79 24.14
N ALA A 48 -3.17 -0.99 24.21
CA ALA A 48 -4.44 -1.27 23.55
C ALA A 48 -4.74 -0.21 22.49
N VAL A 49 -5.23 -0.63 21.33
CA VAL A 49 -5.60 0.27 20.22
C VAL A 49 -7.00 -0.06 19.74
N LEU A 50 -7.81 0.97 19.55
CA LEU A 50 -9.07 0.91 18.81
C LEU A 50 -8.80 1.40 17.38
N ALA A 51 -9.05 0.53 16.40
CA ALA A 51 -8.98 0.83 14.97
C ALA A 51 -10.40 0.96 14.41
N GLU A 52 -10.88 2.20 14.29
CA GLU A 52 -12.29 2.51 14.02
C GLU A 52 -12.53 2.94 12.57
N GLU A 53 -12.01 4.10 12.17
CA GLU A 53 -12.37 4.74 10.88
C GLU A 53 -11.58 4.16 9.70
N ARG A 54 -10.29 3.88 9.91
CA ARG A 54 -9.38 3.29 8.92
C ARG A 54 -8.76 2.02 9.48
N ALA A 55 -9.63 1.05 9.79
CA ALA A 55 -9.27 -0.13 10.56
C ALA A 55 -8.04 -0.86 9.98
N HIS A 56 -7.91 -0.97 8.66
CA HIS A 56 -6.75 -1.57 7.98
C HIS A 56 -5.38 -0.97 8.38
N ARG A 57 -5.32 0.27 8.88
CA ARG A 57 -4.07 0.94 9.32
C ARG A 57 -3.80 0.83 10.82
N GLY A 58 -4.69 0.19 11.56
CA GLY A 58 -4.62 0.12 13.02
C GLY A 58 -3.39 -0.60 13.54
N LEU A 59 -2.90 -1.61 12.80
CA LEU A 59 -1.77 -2.44 13.23
C LEU A 59 -0.46 -1.65 13.27
N GLY A 60 -0.14 -0.87 12.23
CA GLY A 60 1.05 -0.02 12.20
C GLY A 60 1.12 0.94 13.39
N ASN A 61 0.00 1.57 13.75
CA ASN A 61 -0.06 2.44 14.92
C ASN A 61 0.15 1.68 16.23
N ALA A 62 -0.48 0.51 16.39
CA ALA A 62 -0.31 -0.32 17.58
C ALA A 62 1.14 -0.81 17.75
N LEU A 63 1.79 -1.23 16.66
CA LEU A 63 3.20 -1.59 16.67
C LEU A 63 4.09 -0.41 17.06
N ALA A 64 3.84 0.77 16.49
CA ALA A 64 4.62 1.98 16.76
C ALA A 64 4.51 2.44 18.22
N MET A 65 3.34 2.27 18.83
CA MET A 65 3.16 2.57 20.25
C MET A 65 3.89 1.59 21.15
N SER A 66 3.84 0.30 20.84
CA SER A 66 4.48 -0.69 21.70
C SER A 66 6.01 -0.62 21.64
N VAL A 67 6.61 0.02 20.62
CA VAL A 67 8.08 0.27 20.57
C VAL A 67 8.55 1.09 21.78
N ARG A 68 7.69 1.97 22.32
CA ARG A 68 8.00 2.80 23.49
C ARG A 68 7.43 2.23 24.79
N ALA A 69 6.69 1.13 24.72
CA ALA A 69 6.02 0.55 25.85
C ALA A 69 6.94 -0.43 26.59
N PRO A 70 6.77 -0.63 27.92
CA PRO A 70 7.54 -1.61 28.67
C PRO A 70 7.32 -3.07 28.21
N SER A 71 6.17 -3.36 27.60
CA SER A 71 5.82 -4.66 27.02
C SER A 71 5.61 -4.54 25.50
N ASP A 72 5.93 -5.61 24.77
CA ASP A 72 5.66 -5.75 23.35
C ASP A 72 4.24 -6.27 23.04
N ALA A 73 3.45 -6.58 24.08
CA ALA A 73 2.09 -7.05 23.96
C ALA A 73 1.14 -5.95 23.47
N ILE A 74 0.25 -6.33 22.55
CA ILE A 74 -0.69 -5.44 21.87
C ILE A 74 -2.08 -6.08 21.89
N TYR A 75 -3.08 -5.29 22.28
CA TYR A 75 -4.49 -5.63 22.13
C TYR A 75 -5.13 -4.68 21.09
N LEU A 76 -5.47 -5.20 19.92
CA LEU A 76 -6.03 -4.43 18.81
C LEU A 76 -7.53 -4.73 18.65
N PHE A 77 -8.36 -3.76 18.95
CA PHE A 77 -9.81 -3.81 18.75
C PHE A 77 -10.14 -3.19 17.39
N ALA A 78 -10.62 -3.99 16.44
CA ALA A 78 -10.89 -3.56 15.08
C ALA A 78 -12.39 -3.52 14.81
N ALA A 79 -12.90 -2.36 14.38
CA ALA A 79 -14.30 -2.23 13.97
C ALA A 79 -14.60 -2.95 12.66
N GLN A 80 -13.57 -3.12 11.81
CA GLN A 80 -13.64 -3.78 10.51
C GLN A 80 -12.31 -4.49 10.22
N GLU A 81 -12.33 -5.43 9.27
CA GLU A 81 -11.12 -6.10 8.76
C GLU A 81 -10.29 -6.85 9.83
N GLY A 82 -10.87 -7.24 10.97
CA GLY A 82 -10.12 -7.88 12.06
C GLY A 82 -9.43 -9.17 11.63
N ALA A 83 -10.02 -9.96 10.74
CA ALA A 83 -9.36 -11.15 10.17
C ALA A 83 -8.10 -10.82 9.34
N VAL A 84 -8.10 -9.71 8.59
CA VAL A 84 -6.93 -9.25 7.82
C VAL A 84 -5.85 -8.72 8.76
N LEU A 85 -6.24 -7.92 9.75
CA LEU A 85 -5.34 -7.43 10.79
C LEU A 85 -4.73 -8.58 11.60
N ALA A 86 -5.51 -9.62 11.91
CA ALA A 86 -5.04 -10.82 12.59
C ALA A 86 -4.04 -11.63 11.74
N ARG A 87 -4.27 -11.75 10.43
CA ARG A 87 -3.29 -12.35 9.50
C ARG A 87 -1.98 -11.58 9.51
N ARG A 88 -2.03 -10.24 9.42
CA ARG A 88 -0.83 -9.40 9.44
C ARG A 88 -0.12 -9.44 10.79
N ALA A 89 -0.87 -9.41 11.88
CA ALA A 89 -0.34 -9.49 13.24
C ALA A 89 0.46 -10.79 13.47
N ALA A 90 0.01 -11.91 12.87
CA ALA A 90 0.72 -13.19 12.94
C ALA A 90 2.11 -13.19 12.26
N LEU A 91 2.44 -12.17 11.46
CA LEU A 91 3.75 -11.99 10.83
C LEU A 91 4.77 -11.29 11.76
N PHE A 92 4.34 -10.86 12.94
CA PHE A 92 5.17 -10.17 13.92
C PHE A 92 5.43 -11.04 15.15
N THR A 93 6.54 -10.76 15.81
CA THR A 93 6.89 -11.27 17.13
C THR A 93 6.17 -10.49 18.24
N GLY A 94 6.07 -11.12 19.40
CA GLY A 94 5.33 -10.60 20.56
C GLY A 94 3.87 -11.03 20.58
N ALA A 95 3.20 -10.79 21.70
CA ALA A 95 1.80 -11.16 21.88
C ALA A 95 0.87 -10.09 21.27
N ILE A 96 0.43 -10.29 20.02
CA ILE A 96 -0.54 -9.39 19.36
C ILE A 96 -1.90 -10.09 19.28
N GLU A 97 -2.86 -9.62 20.08
CA GLU A 97 -4.23 -10.11 20.08
C GLU A 97 -5.14 -9.14 19.34
N VAL A 98 -5.81 -9.63 18.29
CA VAL A 98 -6.76 -8.86 17.49
C VAL A 98 -8.18 -9.30 17.84
N PHE A 99 -9.07 -8.33 18.06
CA PHE A 99 -10.49 -8.53 18.36
C PHE A 99 -11.35 -7.88 17.27
N ASP A 100 -12.32 -8.63 16.77
CA ASP A 100 -13.41 -8.08 15.95
C ASP A 100 -14.44 -7.43 16.88
N VAL A 101 -14.69 -6.13 16.68
CA VAL A 101 -15.70 -5.36 17.40
C VAL A 101 -16.90 -5.14 16.50
N ARG A 102 -18.04 -5.73 16.88
CA ARG A 102 -19.35 -5.52 16.26
C ARG A 102 -20.25 -4.75 17.22
N GLU A 103 -21.38 -4.26 16.73
CA GLU A 103 -22.31 -3.45 17.56
C GLU A 103 -22.69 -4.14 18.88
N ASP A 104 -22.92 -5.46 18.86
CA ASP A 104 -23.41 -6.22 20.01
C ASP A 104 -22.43 -7.27 20.56
N SER A 105 -21.23 -7.38 19.99
CA SER A 105 -20.31 -8.45 20.38
C SER A 105 -18.86 -8.12 20.08
N VAL A 106 -17.96 -8.58 20.94
CA VAL A 106 -16.52 -8.59 20.71
C VAL A 106 -16.02 -10.03 20.78
N SER A 107 -15.22 -10.43 19.81
CA SER A 107 -14.63 -11.76 19.75
C SER A 107 -13.20 -11.69 19.24
N ARG A 108 -12.34 -12.62 19.66
CA ARG A 108 -11.00 -12.74 19.09
C ARG A 108 -11.10 -13.01 17.59
N ALA A 109 -10.39 -12.23 16.79
CA ALA A 109 -10.37 -12.37 15.35
C ALA A 109 -9.61 -13.64 14.94
N VAL A 110 -10.17 -14.37 13.98
CA VAL A 110 -9.50 -15.51 13.35
C VAL A 110 -8.71 -14.99 12.16
N PRO A 111 -7.39 -15.24 12.06
CA PRO A 111 -6.58 -14.82 10.92
C PRO A 111 -7.18 -15.28 9.58
N ALA A 112 -7.33 -14.35 8.65
CA ALA A 112 -7.67 -14.69 7.27
C ALA A 112 -6.55 -15.56 6.66
N PRO A 113 -6.85 -16.46 5.73
CA PRO A 113 -5.81 -17.14 4.97
C PRO A 113 -5.01 -16.13 4.11
N PRO A 114 -3.80 -16.50 3.64
CA PRO A 114 -3.09 -15.74 2.62
C PRO A 114 -3.98 -15.44 1.42
N LEU A 115 -3.79 -14.26 0.83
CA LEU A 115 -4.52 -13.85 -0.37
C LEU A 115 -4.13 -14.74 -1.55
N PRO A 116 -5.10 -15.28 -2.31
CA PRO A 116 -4.78 -16.02 -3.53
C PRO A 116 -4.35 -15.04 -4.65
N PRO A 117 -3.48 -15.47 -5.58
CA PRO A 117 -3.16 -14.68 -6.75
C PRO A 117 -4.41 -14.52 -7.64
N VAL A 118 -4.65 -13.30 -8.12
CA VAL A 118 -5.77 -12.98 -9.01
C VAL A 118 -5.23 -12.73 -10.42
N ASN A 119 -5.51 -13.66 -11.32
CA ASN A 119 -5.09 -13.55 -12.72
C ASN A 119 -5.92 -12.49 -13.45
N ALA A 120 -5.25 -11.70 -14.28
CA ALA A 120 -5.92 -10.76 -15.16
C ALA A 120 -6.64 -11.47 -16.31
N VAL A 121 -7.65 -10.80 -16.88
CA VAL A 121 -8.33 -11.28 -18.08
C VAL A 121 -7.31 -11.46 -19.21
N SER A 122 -7.34 -12.63 -19.87
CA SER A 122 -6.48 -12.92 -21.00
C SER A 122 -6.92 -12.13 -22.22
N ALA A 123 -6.08 -11.20 -22.67
CA ALA A 123 -6.32 -10.35 -23.84
C ALA A 123 -4.99 -10.01 -24.56
N PRO A 124 -4.28 -11.00 -25.11
CA PRO A 124 -2.90 -10.83 -25.60
C PRO A 124 -2.78 -9.76 -26.70
N GLN A 125 -3.78 -9.64 -27.58
CA GLN A 125 -3.77 -8.62 -28.63
C GLN A 125 -3.89 -7.20 -28.06
N LEU A 126 -4.67 -7.01 -26.99
CA LEU A 126 -4.81 -5.71 -26.33
C LEU A 126 -3.56 -5.37 -25.50
N VAL A 127 -2.94 -6.38 -24.89
CA VAL A 127 -1.63 -6.23 -24.23
C VAL A 127 -0.58 -5.77 -25.23
N GLU A 128 -0.54 -6.36 -26.41
CA GLU A 128 0.38 -5.96 -27.48
C GLU A 128 0.17 -4.49 -27.89
N VAL A 129 -1.09 -4.02 -27.97
CA VAL A 129 -1.39 -2.60 -28.24
C VAL A 129 -0.81 -1.67 -27.17
N LEU A 130 -0.90 -2.04 -25.88
CA LEU A 130 -0.31 -1.25 -24.79
C LEU A 130 1.23 -1.21 -24.91
N GLN A 131 1.85 -2.36 -25.22
CA GLN A 131 3.30 -2.49 -25.37
C GLN A 131 3.82 -1.70 -26.58
N GLN A 132 3.16 -1.79 -27.73
CA GLN A 132 3.50 -1.05 -28.95
C GLN A 132 3.38 0.47 -28.76
N ALA A 133 2.50 0.91 -27.87
CA ALA A 133 2.40 2.32 -27.46
C ALA A 133 3.47 2.76 -26.44
N GLY A 134 4.42 1.88 -26.10
CA GLY A 134 5.51 2.17 -25.18
C GLY A 134 5.04 2.35 -23.73
N LEU A 135 3.98 1.65 -23.32
CA LEU A 135 3.52 1.59 -21.93
C LEU A 135 4.14 0.41 -21.21
N GLU A 136 4.39 0.60 -19.92
CA GLU A 136 4.71 -0.51 -19.01
C GLU A 136 3.42 -1.25 -18.68
N VAL A 137 3.34 -2.54 -18.99
CA VAL A 137 2.15 -3.35 -18.72
C VAL A 137 2.25 -3.96 -17.32
N VAL A 138 1.26 -3.68 -16.47
CA VAL A 138 1.20 -4.17 -15.09
C VAL A 138 -0.11 -4.93 -14.87
N HIS A 139 -0.03 -6.02 -14.12
CA HIS A 139 -1.18 -6.83 -13.73
C HIS A 139 -1.40 -6.71 -12.22
N GLU A 140 -2.52 -6.11 -11.81
CA GLU A 140 -2.88 -5.99 -10.39
C GLU A 140 -4.37 -6.31 -10.21
N HIS A 141 -4.69 -7.17 -9.24
CA HIS A 141 -6.08 -7.45 -8.82
C HIS A 141 -7.02 -7.85 -9.98
N GLY A 142 -6.53 -8.71 -10.90
CA GLY A 142 -7.30 -9.16 -12.06
C GLY A 142 -7.43 -8.15 -13.20
N VAL A 143 -6.75 -7.00 -13.10
CA VAL A 143 -6.79 -5.93 -14.08
C VAL A 143 -5.42 -5.79 -14.75
N THR A 144 -5.41 -5.70 -16.07
CA THR A 144 -4.23 -5.31 -16.84
C THR A 144 -4.27 -3.82 -17.15
N VAL A 145 -3.21 -3.10 -16.79
CA VAL A 145 -3.08 -1.66 -17.01
C VAL A 145 -1.81 -1.35 -17.80
N GLY A 146 -1.85 -0.26 -18.56
CA GLY A 146 -0.68 0.36 -19.17
C GLY A 146 -0.30 1.62 -18.40
N GLU A 147 0.96 1.69 -17.96
CA GLU A 147 1.49 2.78 -17.14
C GLU A 147 2.55 3.60 -17.88
N VAL A 148 2.57 4.90 -17.59
CA VAL A 148 3.70 5.80 -17.86
C VAL A 148 4.32 6.20 -16.53
N ALA A 149 5.53 5.74 -16.27
CA ALA A 149 6.27 6.03 -15.03
C ALA A 149 5.41 5.81 -13.77
N GLY A 150 4.72 4.68 -13.70
CA GLY A 150 3.87 4.31 -12.57
C GLY A 150 2.46 4.91 -12.57
N LEU A 151 2.08 5.71 -13.57
CA LEU A 151 0.72 6.25 -13.69
C LEU A 151 -0.08 5.50 -14.75
N GLU A 152 -1.22 4.94 -14.34
CA GLU A 152 -2.18 4.32 -15.25
C GLU A 152 -2.69 5.34 -16.27
N VAL A 153 -2.50 5.02 -17.56
CA VAL A 153 -3.04 5.80 -18.69
C VAL A 153 -4.02 4.98 -19.54
N ALA A 154 -4.00 3.66 -19.39
CA ALA A 154 -4.89 2.76 -20.09
C ALA A 154 -5.18 1.52 -19.25
N ARG A 155 -6.38 0.95 -19.41
CA ARG A 155 -6.84 -0.23 -18.68
C ARG A 155 -7.59 -1.17 -19.62
N ILE A 156 -7.29 -2.46 -19.54
CA ILE A 156 -8.12 -3.49 -20.18
C ILE A 156 -9.29 -3.81 -19.26
N VAL A 157 -10.50 -3.64 -19.79
CA VAL A 157 -11.76 -3.99 -19.12
C VAL A 157 -12.46 -5.09 -19.90
N SER A 158 -13.19 -5.95 -19.19
CA SER A 158 -14.00 -7.01 -19.76
C SER A 158 -15.36 -7.00 -19.07
N ASP A 159 -16.42 -6.73 -19.83
CA ASP A 159 -17.80 -6.65 -19.38
C ASP A 159 -18.74 -7.27 -20.43
N GLU A 160 -20.06 -7.05 -20.29
CA GLU A 160 -21.08 -7.56 -21.21
C GLU A 160 -20.91 -7.11 -22.67
N VAL A 161 -20.23 -5.97 -22.90
CA VAL A 161 -19.97 -5.41 -24.23
C VAL A 161 -18.72 -6.06 -24.86
N GLY A 162 -17.89 -6.72 -24.05
CA GLY A 162 -16.67 -7.42 -24.47
C GLY A 162 -15.40 -6.80 -23.89
N THR A 163 -14.26 -7.30 -24.36
CA THR A 163 -12.95 -6.88 -23.85
C THR A 163 -12.37 -5.74 -24.69
N ARG A 164 -12.03 -4.62 -24.04
CA ARG A 164 -11.54 -3.39 -24.69
C ARG A 164 -10.51 -2.67 -23.83
N ILE A 165 -9.83 -1.68 -24.41
CA ILE A 165 -8.97 -0.74 -23.67
C ILE A 165 -9.76 0.55 -23.41
N GLU A 166 -9.79 0.98 -22.16
CA GLU A 166 -10.23 2.32 -21.76
C GLU A 166 -9.00 3.19 -21.51
N VAL A 167 -8.98 4.42 -22.05
CA VAL A 167 -7.84 5.33 -22.03
C VAL A 167 -8.16 6.56 -21.19
N GLY A 168 -7.25 6.94 -20.29
CA GLY A 168 -7.40 8.08 -19.37
C GLY A 168 -6.75 7.84 -18.00
N VAL A 169 -6.40 8.93 -17.33
CA VAL A 169 -5.79 8.94 -15.99
C VAL A 169 -6.87 8.91 -14.92
N GLY A 170 -7.30 7.69 -14.56
CA GLY A 170 -8.33 7.44 -13.56
C GLY A 170 -9.75 7.32 -14.12
N ALA A 171 -10.69 6.88 -13.27
CA ALA A 171 -12.03 6.49 -13.71
C ALA A 171 -12.80 7.63 -14.40
N HIS A 172 -12.86 8.81 -13.78
CA HIS A 172 -13.59 9.96 -14.35
C HIS A 172 -12.96 10.46 -15.66
N ASP A 173 -11.63 10.41 -15.77
CA ASP A 173 -10.95 10.83 -16.99
C ASP A 173 -11.24 9.84 -18.13
N ARG A 174 -11.24 8.53 -17.85
CA ARG A 174 -11.60 7.50 -18.85
C ARG A 174 -13.05 7.64 -19.34
N GLU A 175 -13.98 7.90 -18.43
CA GLU A 175 -15.38 8.12 -18.79
C GLU A 175 -15.55 9.37 -19.65
N ALA A 176 -14.94 10.49 -19.24
CA ALA A 176 -14.96 11.73 -20.02
C ALA A 176 -14.28 11.54 -21.39
N PHE A 177 -13.16 10.84 -21.44
CA PHE A 177 -12.44 10.56 -22.68
C PHE A 177 -13.29 9.72 -23.63
N ALA A 178 -13.97 8.67 -23.14
CA ALA A 178 -14.85 7.84 -23.95
C ALA A 178 -16.02 8.65 -24.55
N LEU A 179 -16.61 9.57 -23.78
CA LEU A 179 -17.70 10.44 -24.23
C LEU A 179 -17.25 11.47 -25.27
N LEU A 180 -16.07 12.06 -25.08
CA LEU A 180 -15.56 13.17 -25.92
C LEU A 180 -14.81 12.68 -27.17
N HIS A 181 -14.20 11.49 -27.11
CA HIS A 181 -13.24 11.03 -28.10
C HIS A 181 -13.53 9.61 -28.64
N GLY A 182 -14.77 9.12 -28.53
CA GLY A 182 -15.14 7.75 -28.94
C GLY A 182 -14.87 7.37 -30.41
N ALA A 183 -14.58 8.34 -31.28
CA ALA A 183 -14.21 8.11 -32.68
C ALA A 183 -12.69 7.98 -32.91
N ILE A 184 -11.85 8.29 -31.92
CA ILE A 184 -10.38 8.22 -32.04
C ILE A 184 -9.94 6.76 -31.93
N PRO A 185 -9.10 6.25 -32.86
CA PRO A 185 -8.51 4.93 -32.75
C PRO A 185 -7.74 4.76 -31.43
N THR A 186 -7.92 3.63 -30.74
CA THR A 186 -7.33 3.37 -29.42
C THR A 186 -5.81 3.61 -29.35
N PRO A 187 -4.98 3.16 -30.31
CA PRO A 187 -3.53 3.44 -30.25
C PRO A 187 -3.21 4.95 -30.27
N GLN A 188 -3.97 5.73 -31.04
CA GLN A 188 -3.81 7.18 -31.11
C GLN A 188 -4.25 7.86 -29.81
N ALA A 189 -5.36 7.39 -29.22
CA ALA A 189 -5.82 7.87 -27.92
C ALA A 189 -4.78 7.61 -26.82
N ILE A 190 -4.20 6.41 -26.79
CA ILE A 190 -3.14 6.05 -25.84
C ILE A 190 -1.95 7.00 -25.99
N GLU A 191 -1.45 7.20 -27.22
CA GLU A 191 -0.27 8.05 -27.43
C GLU A 191 -0.52 9.51 -27.02
N GLN A 192 -1.72 10.04 -27.26
CA GLN A 192 -2.10 11.39 -26.81
C GLN A 192 -2.02 11.52 -25.28
N VAL A 193 -2.66 10.61 -24.53
CA VAL A 193 -2.65 10.65 -23.05
C VAL A 193 -1.25 10.35 -22.50
N ALA A 194 -0.57 9.34 -23.05
CA ALA A 194 0.77 8.95 -22.63
C ALA A 194 1.79 10.08 -22.82
N SER A 195 1.73 10.81 -23.95
CA SER A 195 2.62 11.95 -24.23
C SER A 195 2.47 13.07 -23.19
N VAL A 196 1.22 13.41 -22.82
CA VAL A 196 0.96 14.40 -21.76
C VAL A 196 1.54 13.94 -20.42
N VAL A 197 1.33 12.67 -20.04
CA VAL A 197 1.89 12.14 -18.79
C VAL A 197 3.41 12.12 -18.81
N ARG A 198 4.02 11.68 -19.92
CA ARG A 198 5.49 11.67 -20.11
C ARG A 198 6.05 13.07 -19.91
N ALA A 199 5.45 14.11 -20.51
CA ALA A 199 5.92 15.48 -20.38
C ALA A 199 5.93 16.01 -18.92
N HIS A 200 5.04 15.50 -18.07
CA HIS A 200 4.97 15.91 -16.66
C HIS A 200 5.77 15.01 -15.71
N ARG A 201 6.10 13.77 -16.09
CA ARG A 201 6.85 12.80 -15.27
C ARG A 201 8.33 12.70 -15.67
N LEU A 202 8.93 13.85 -15.94
CA LEU A 202 10.36 13.98 -16.24
C LEU A 202 11.05 14.82 -15.15
N PRO A 203 12.37 14.60 -14.95
CA PRO A 203 13.21 15.47 -14.14
C PRO A 203 13.01 16.95 -14.52
N GLY A 204 12.84 17.82 -13.51
CA GLY A 204 12.65 19.26 -13.71
C GLY A 204 11.33 19.70 -14.37
N ALA A 205 10.34 18.82 -14.54
CA ALA A 205 9.04 19.21 -15.08
C ALA A 205 8.29 20.20 -14.15
N GLU A 206 7.56 21.15 -14.75
CA GLU A 206 6.75 22.12 -14.01
C GLU A 206 5.73 21.42 -13.07
N PRO A 207 5.43 21.98 -11.89
CA PRO A 207 4.49 21.38 -10.95
C PRO A 207 3.12 21.10 -11.58
N HIS A 208 2.68 19.83 -11.54
CA HIS A 208 1.43 19.41 -12.18
C HIS A 208 0.77 18.26 -11.40
N PRO A 209 -0.57 18.13 -11.33
CA PRO A 209 -1.21 17.01 -10.65
C PRO A 209 -0.67 15.63 -11.06
N LEU A 210 -0.38 15.43 -12.36
CA LEU A 210 0.15 14.17 -12.90
C LEU A 210 1.51 13.76 -12.32
N ASN A 211 2.32 14.71 -11.82
CA ASN A 211 3.61 14.42 -11.17
C ASN A 211 3.54 14.34 -9.64
N ARG A 212 2.32 14.39 -9.08
CA ARG A 212 2.07 14.20 -7.64
C ARG A 212 1.30 12.92 -7.32
N LEU A 213 0.50 12.42 -8.26
CA LEU A 213 -0.27 11.18 -8.08
C LEU A 213 0.63 9.95 -8.09
N GLY A 214 0.25 8.87 -7.37
CA GLY A 214 0.93 7.58 -7.45
C GLY A 214 2.46 7.65 -7.32
N ALA A 215 2.96 8.44 -6.36
CA ALA A 215 4.39 8.66 -6.18
C ALA A 215 5.13 7.34 -5.86
N GLU A 216 4.48 6.42 -5.17
CA GLU A 216 4.99 5.09 -4.82
C GLU A 216 5.21 4.24 -6.07
N ARG A 217 4.25 4.27 -7.01
CA ARG A 217 4.39 3.59 -8.31
C ARG A 217 5.44 4.26 -9.18
N TRP A 218 5.61 5.58 -9.08
CA TRP A 218 6.68 6.26 -9.79
C TRP A 218 8.06 5.84 -9.28
N LEU A 219 8.24 5.79 -7.95
CA LEU A 219 9.45 5.26 -7.33
C LEU A 219 9.71 3.81 -7.78
N ARG A 220 8.68 2.95 -7.74
CA ARG A 220 8.77 1.58 -8.28
C ARG A 220 9.22 1.56 -9.75
N ALA A 221 8.63 2.38 -10.61
CA ALA A 221 8.97 2.43 -12.04
C ALA A 221 10.43 2.87 -12.27
N HIS A 222 10.96 3.76 -11.43
CA HIS A 222 12.38 4.12 -11.46
C HIS A 222 13.28 2.94 -11.06
N LEU A 223 12.91 2.21 -10.03
CA LEU A 223 13.66 1.04 -9.54
C LEU A 223 13.57 -0.14 -10.49
N ILE A 224 12.44 -0.33 -11.20
CA ILE A 224 12.33 -1.34 -12.26
C ILE A 224 13.29 -1.03 -13.40
N ALA A 225 13.44 0.25 -13.76
CA ALA A 225 14.39 0.66 -14.79
C ALA A 225 15.86 0.59 -14.34
N GLN A 226 16.13 0.66 -13.04
CA GLN A 226 17.47 0.71 -12.44
C GLN A 226 17.53 -0.11 -11.13
N PRO A 227 17.35 -1.46 -11.21
CA PRO A 227 17.25 -2.32 -10.03
C PRO A 227 18.55 -2.36 -9.21
N GLU A 228 19.69 -2.06 -9.83
CA GLU A 228 21.00 -2.02 -9.20
C GLU A 228 21.09 -0.96 -8.09
N LYS A 229 20.24 0.07 -8.12
CA LYS A 229 20.18 1.11 -7.07
C LYS A 229 19.80 0.57 -5.69
N ILE A 230 19.12 -0.57 -5.65
CA ILE A 230 18.76 -1.29 -4.41
C ILE A 230 19.47 -2.64 -4.32
N GLY A 231 20.48 -2.86 -5.16
CA GLY A 231 21.30 -4.08 -5.17
C GLY A 231 20.62 -5.30 -5.76
N LEU A 232 19.62 -5.11 -6.64
CA LEU A 232 18.93 -6.20 -7.34
C LEU A 232 19.37 -6.27 -8.81
N SER A 233 19.25 -7.44 -9.43
CA SER A 233 19.58 -7.65 -10.85
C SER A 233 18.40 -7.44 -11.79
N GLU A 234 17.19 -7.68 -11.28
CA GLU A 234 15.94 -7.53 -12.01
C GLU A 234 14.83 -7.16 -11.03
N LEU A 235 13.80 -6.49 -11.52
CA LEU A 235 12.65 -6.11 -10.75
C LEU A 235 11.43 -5.98 -11.68
N VAL A 236 10.30 -6.56 -11.29
CA VAL A 236 9.04 -6.48 -12.03
C VAL A 236 7.89 -6.09 -11.11
N ALA A 237 6.98 -5.26 -11.60
CA ALA A 237 5.81 -4.87 -10.82
C ALA A 237 4.89 -6.07 -10.54
N VAL A 238 4.40 -6.16 -9.29
CA VAL A 238 3.42 -7.19 -8.88
C VAL A 238 2.31 -6.55 -8.05
N ALA A 239 1.19 -7.25 -7.89
CA ALA A 239 0.01 -6.72 -7.21
C ALA A 239 0.28 -6.43 -5.72
N PRO A 240 -0.11 -5.25 -5.20
CA PRO A 240 -0.11 -5.03 -3.75
C PRO A 240 -1.16 -5.90 -3.04
N PRO A 241 -1.02 -6.20 -1.73
CA PRO A 241 -1.99 -6.98 -0.96
C PRO A 241 -3.32 -6.25 -0.74
N ILE A 242 -3.36 -4.93 -0.97
CA ILE A 242 -4.58 -4.12 -0.95
C ILE A 242 -4.81 -3.54 -2.34
N GLN A 243 -6.03 -3.65 -2.85
CA GLN A 243 -6.41 -3.02 -4.11
C GLN A 243 -6.49 -1.50 -3.93
N ARG A 244 -5.79 -0.76 -4.81
CA ARG A 244 -5.97 0.69 -4.88
C ARG A 244 -7.33 1.01 -5.49
N THR A 245 -8.17 1.73 -4.73
CA THR A 245 -9.51 2.14 -5.19
C THR A 245 -9.53 3.56 -5.76
N ASN A 246 -8.54 4.40 -5.37
CA ASN A 246 -8.47 5.81 -5.75
C ASN A 246 -7.03 6.24 -6.07
N LEU A 247 -6.85 7.08 -7.11
CA LEU A 247 -5.55 7.65 -7.50
C LEU A 247 -4.96 8.59 -6.44
N LYS A 248 -5.79 9.21 -5.60
CA LYS A 248 -5.36 10.14 -4.55
C LYS A 248 -4.92 9.43 -3.27
N GLU A 249 -5.31 8.17 -3.10
CA GLU A 249 -4.93 7.39 -1.95
C GLU A 249 -3.48 6.91 -2.12
N ALA A 250 -2.66 7.19 -1.11
CA ALA A 250 -1.31 6.65 -1.00
C ALA A 250 -1.41 5.16 -0.62
N VAL A 251 -1.00 4.30 -1.53
CA VAL A 251 -0.88 2.85 -1.31
C VAL A 251 0.54 2.49 -1.73
N PRO A 252 1.33 1.75 -0.92
CA PRO A 252 2.66 1.35 -1.35
C PRO A 252 2.60 0.50 -2.62
N ALA A 253 3.61 0.64 -3.47
CA ALA A 253 3.72 -0.11 -4.72
C ALA A 253 4.64 -1.32 -4.52
N VAL A 254 4.24 -2.49 -5.01
CA VAL A 254 5.01 -3.74 -4.82
C VAL A 254 5.68 -4.16 -6.12
N ALA A 255 6.88 -4.69 -5.99
CA ALA A 255 7.63 -5.35 -7.05
C ALA A 255 8.32 -6.62 -6.52
N MET A 256 8.63 -7.54 -7.42
CA MET A 256 9.38 -8.76 -7.14
C MET A 256 10.66 -8.76 -7.98
N GLY A 257 11.77 -9.10 -7.37
CA GLY A 257 13.07 -9.07 -8.00
C GLY A 257 13.99 -10.18 -7.51
N ARG A 258 15.25 -10.11 -7.91
CA ARG A 258 16.27 -11.10 -7.55
C ARG A 258 17.55 -10.42 -7.06
N SER A 259 18.07 -10.93 -5.95
CA SER A 259 19.40 -10.61 -5.43
C SER A 259 20.35 -11.79 -5.67
N SER A 260 21.59 -11.68 -5.19
CA SER A 260 22.50 -12.82 -5.15
C SER A 260 22.08 -13.92 -4.17
N SER A 261 21.20 -13.63 -3.19
CA SER A 261 20.73 -14.58 -2.17
C SER A 261 19.44 -15.30 -2.57
N GLY A 262 18.61 -14.70 -3.41
CA GLY A 262 17.33 -15.29 -3.81
C GLY A 262 16.33 -14.28 -4.33
N GLU A 263 15.06 -14.64 -4.25
CA GLU A 263 13.96 -13.73 -4.60
C GLU A 263 13.75 -12.68 -3.51
N VAL A 264 13.37 -11.48 -3.94
CA VAL A 264 13.15 -10.33 -3.06
C VAL A 264 11.80 -9.70 -3.38
N VAL A 265 10.97 -9.51 -2.37
CA VAL A 265 9.76 -8.69 -2.46
C VAL A 265 10.11 -7.27 -2.00
N VAL A 266 9.78 -6.28 -2.83
CA VAL A 266 10.09 -4.87 -2.62
C VAL A 266 8.80 -4.08 -2.47
N ALA A 267 8.61 -3.42 -1.32
CA ALA A 267 7.54 -2.47 -1.10
C ALA A 267 8.08 -1.03 -1.15
N CYS A 268 7.62 -0.25 -2.13
CA CYS A 268 8.01 1.15 -2.33
C CYS A 268 6.96 2.07 -1.72
N ALA A 269 7.38 3.04 -0.92
CA ALA A 269 6.50 4.07 -0.36
C ALA A 269 7.14 5.46 -0.40
N VAL A 270 6.31 6.49 -0.31
CA VAL A 270 6.72 7.89 -0.30
C VAL A 270 5.95 8.60 0.79
N GLY A 271 6.65 9.28 1.69
CA GLY A 271 6.06 9.87 2.90
C GLY A 271 5.97 8.88 4.06
N ILE A 272 5.45 9.38 5.18
CA ILE A 272 5.37 8.64 6.44
C ILE A 272 4.11 7.76 6.46
N ASP A 273 4.31 6.46 6.59
CA ASP A 273 3.25 5.47 6.77
C ASP A 273 3.65 4.44 7.82
N LEU A 274 2.97 4.44 8.97
CA LEU A 274 3.22 3.48 10.05
C LEU A 274 2.76 2.06 9.68
N ASP A 275 1.83 1.91 8.73
CA ASP A 275 1.33 0.61 8.29
C ASP A 275 2.16 0.01 7.13
N LEU A 276 3.24 0.70 6.71
CA LEU A 276 4.10 0.27 5.61
C LEU A 276 4.72 -1.11 5.86
N VAL A 277 5.23 -1.37 7.07
CA VAL A 277 5.87 -2.65 7.39
C VAL A 277 4.84 -3.79 7.45
N PRO A 278 3.68 -3.66 8.15
CA PRO A 278 2.59 -4.63 8.04
C PRO A 278 2.13 -4.89 6.60
N PHE A 279 1.99 -3.84 5.80
CA PHE A 279 1.64 -3.94 4.38
C PHE A 279 2.69 -4.73 3.59
N ALA A 280 3.98 -4.42 3.78
CA ALA A 280 5.07 -5.07 3.08
C ALA A 280 5.18 -6.56 3.45
N ALA A 281 4.94 -6.92 4.71
CA ALA A 281 4.92 -8.30 5.16
C ALA A 281 3.74 -9.09 4.54
N ASP A 282 2.56 -8.50 4.44
CA ASP A 282 1.39 -9.09 3.76
C ASP A 282 1.65 -9.23 2.24
N ALA A 283 2.41 -8.30 1.64
CA ALA A 283 2.86 -8.40 0.25
C ALA A 283 3.84 -9.57 0.05
N ARG A 284 4.79 -9.78 0.97
CA ARG A 284 5.66 -10.97 0.95
C ARG A 284 4.83 -12.24 1.05
N LEU A 285 3.88 -12.30 1.98
CA LEU A 285 2.99 -13.45 2.15
C LEU A 285 2.15 -13.75 0.89
N LEU A 286 1.72 -12.72 0.15
CA LEU A 286 0.98 -12.87 -1.10
C LEU A 286 1.82 -13.47 -2.23
N HIS A 287 3.07 -13.03 -2.39
CA HIS A 287 3.88 -13.40 -3.56
C HIS A 287 4.83 -14.56 -3.31
N ASN A 288 5.61 -14.50 -2.23
CA ASN A 288 6.52 -15.55 -1.84
C ASN A 288 6.90 -15.36 -0.36
N GLN A 289 6.35 -16.19 0.52
CA GLN A 289 6.61 -16.14 1.96
C GLN A 289 8.09 -16.32 2.32
N ASP A 290 8.86 -17.02 1.49
CA ASP A 290 10.26 -17.35 1.75
C ASP A 290 11.24 -16.32 1.14
N ALA A 291 10.73 -15.28 0.47
CA ALA A 291 11.55 -14.23 -0.13
C ALA A 291 12.11 -13.25 0.90
N ASP A 292 13.27 -12.66 0.60
CA ASP A 292 13.76 -11.50 1.35
C ASP A 292 12.79 -10.33 1.18
N LEU A 293 12.61 -9.50 2.22
CA LEU A 293 11.74 -8.33 2.17
C LEU A 293 12.54 -7.03 2.22
N MET A 294 12.34 -6.16 1.22
CA MET A 294 12.87 -4.80 1.21
C MET A 294 11.75 -3.77 1.30
N VAL A 295 11.86 -2.83 2.24
CA VAL A 295 11.01 -1.65 2.34
C VAL A 295 11.81 -0.45 1.84
N VAL A 296 11.43 0.09 0.68
CA VAL A 296 12.16 1.17 0.01
C VAL A 296 11.42 2.50 0.17
N VAL A 297 12.12 3.48 0.72
CA VAL A 297 11.63 4.85 0.99
C VAL A 297 12.69 5.88 0.61
N SER A 298 12.32 7.15 0.49
CA SER A 298 13.34 8.23 0.38
C SER A 298 14.10 8.40 1.71
N GLU A 299 15.34 8.93 1.64
CA GLU A 299 16.16 9.27 2.81
C GLU A 299 15.41 10.08 3.86
N ARG A 300 14.63 11.09 3.45
CA ARG A 300 13.81 11.91 4.38
C ARG A 300 12.70 11.15 5.09
N ASP A 301 12.25 10.02 4.53
CA ASP A 301 11.17 9.19 5.05
C ASP A 301 11.73 7.99 5.86
N GLU A 302 13.06 7.80 5.89
CA GLU A 302 13.74 6.72 6.61
C GLU A 302 13.80 6.97 8.12
N HIS A 303 12.64 6.96 8.77
CA HIS A 303 12.55 7.14 10.21
C HIS A 303 12.94 5.87 10.99
N GLN A 304 13.56 6.05 12.16
CA GLN A 304 13.94 4.95 13.06
C GLN A 304 12.76 4.01 13.36
N ILE A 305 11.54 4.57 13.49
CA ILE A 305 10.34 3.79 13.74
C ILE A 305 10.10 2.70 12.68
N LEU A 306 10.39 2.96 11.39
CA LEU A 306 10.26 1.93 10.35
C LEU A 306 11.25 0.78 10.55
N LYS A 307 12.48 1.08 11.01
CA LYS A 307 13.49 0.07 11.32
C LYS A 307 13.07 -0.76 12.54
N ASP A 308 12.54 -0.11 13.56
CA ASP A 308 12.04 -0.79 14.77
C ASP A 308 10.87 -1.72 14.44
N LEU A 309 9.93 -1.28 13.59
CA LEU A 309 8.82 -2.12 13.11
C LEU A 309 9.33 -3.29 12.27
N ALA A 310 10.30 -3.06 11.37
CA ALA A 310 10.87 -4.12 10.53
C ALA A 310 11.61 -5.19 11.35
N GLN A 311 12.22 -4.82 12.47
CA GLN A 311 12.87 -5.76 13.40
C GLN A 311 11.88 -6.61 14.18
N ARG A 312 10.62 -6.17 14.32
CA ARG A 312 9.58 -6.95 15.01
C ARG A 312 8.99 -8.05 14.15
N LEU A 313 9.20 -8.06 12.84
CA LEU A 313 8.75 -9.15 11.99
C LEU A 313 9.38 -10.48 12.42
N ALA A 314 8.62 -11.57 12.36
CA ALA A 314 9.15 -12.91 12.59
C ALA A 314 10.29 -13.23 11.61
N ASP A 315 10.08 -12.86 10.34
CA ASP A 315 11.12 -12.84 9.32
C ASP A 315 11.46 -11.38 8.98
N SER A 316 12.63 -10.92 9.40
CA SER A 316 13.04 -9.51 9.32
C SER A 316 12.95 -8.92 7.91
N ALA A 317 12.74 -7.62 7.82
CA ALA A 317 12.82 -6.86 6.57
C ALA A 317 13.98 -5.86 6.59
N LYS A 318 14.53 -5.58 5.41
CA LYS A 318 15.55 -4.53 5.22
C LYS A 318 14.87 -3.22 4.81
N VAL A 319 15.04 -2.17 5.61
CA VAL A 319 14.69 -0.80 5.19
C VAL A 319 15.83 -0.24 4.34
N VAL A 320 15.50 0.24 3.14
CA VAL A 320 16.45 0.79 2.17
C VAL A 320 16.06 2.22 1.82
N ALA A 321 16.93 3.17 2.19
CA ALA A 321 16.77 4.55 1.78
C ALA A 321 17.34 4.78 0.38
N VAL A 322 16.59 5.50 -0.46
CA VAL A 322 17.07 6.04 -1.74
C VAL A 322 17.20 7.56 -1.67
N PRO A 323 18.11 8.18 -2.44
CA PRO A 323 18.24 9.63 -2.49
C PRO A 323 16.91 10.38 -2.65
N ASP A 324 16.73 11.47 -1.90
CA ASP A 324 15.51 12.30 -1.95
C ASP A 324 15.20 12.84 -3.37
N GLY A 325 16.25 13.02 -4.17
CA GLY A 325 16.18 13.43 -5.57
C GLY A 325 15.78 12.31 -6.55
N TRP A 326 15.18 11.21 -6.10
CA TRP A 326 14.86 10.07 -6.97
C TRP A 326 13.93 10.42 -8.16
N ARG A 327 13.13 11.48 -8.05
CA ARG A 327 12.30 11.99 -9.17
C ARG A 327 13.14 12.57 -10.31
N GLU A 328 14.39 12.94 -10.03
CA GLU A 328 15.33 13.48 -11.01
C GLU A 328 16.16 12.38 -11.68
N TRP A 329 15.96 11.10 -11.32
CA TRP A 329 16.67 10.00 -11.96
C TRP A 329 16.25 9.91 -13.43
N THR A 330 17.21 10.07 -14.33
CA THR A 330 17.01 9.74 -15.73
C THR A 330 16.92 8.22 -15.86
N ARG A 331 15.93 7.72 -16.61
CA ARG A 331 16.00 6.33 -17.08
C ARG A 331 17.25 6.27 -17.96
N LEU A 332 18.15 5.33 -17.70
CA LEU A 332 19.14 4.97 -18.72
C LEU A 332 18.33 4.62 -19.96
N SER A 333 18.58 5.30 -21.08
CA SER A 333 17.90 5.03 -22.33
C SER A 333 18.07 3.55 -22.65
N SER A 334 17.03 2.75 -22.46
CA SER A 334 16.96 1.40 -23.03
C SER A 334 16.62 1.55 -24.51
N VAL A 335 17.56 2.11 -25.27
CA VAL A 335 17.56 2.12 -26.73
C VAL A 335 19.00 1.89 -27.15
N PRO A 336 19.33 0.74 -27.75
CA PRO A 336 20.46 0.64 -28.67
C PRO A 336 20.29 1.60 -29.85
#